data_AF-A0A3D0MY28-F1
#
_entry.id   AF-A0A3D0MY28-F1
#
_cell.length_a   1.000
_cell.length_b   1.000
_cell.length_c   1.000
_cell.angle_alpha   90.00
_cell.angle_beta   90.00
_cell.angle_gamma   90.00
#
_symmetry.space_group_name_H-M   'P 1'
#
loop_
_entity.id
_entity.type
_entity.pdbx_description
1 polymer ?
#
loop_
_entity_poly.entity_id
_entity_poly.type
_entity_poly.pdbx_seq_one_letter_code
_entity_poly.pdbx_strand_id
1 'polypeptide(L)'
;KILVHNTCLPKISVVADDWITKGAHIHIGKTELAVRPGQNGEIVFKKVFSSTSDADFKSAVEVAQQALQNKDWRNKFIHSVTEARSYMHYAQGKHSDLAKGRAAELNFLLNALEK
;
A
#
# COMPACT_ATOMS: atom_id res chain seq x y z
N LYS A 1 1.81 -29.54 -17.95
CA LYS A 1 2.51 -28.31 -17.46
C LYS A 1 1.76 -27.83 -16.23
N ILE A 2 2.22 -28.23 -15.03
CA ILE A 2 1.54 -27.89 -13.78
C ILE A 2 1.98 -26.48 -13.41
N LEU A 3 1.08 -25.51 -13.53
CA LEU A 3 1.23 -24.18 -12.95
C LEU A 3 0.49 -24.19 -11.61
N VAL A 4 1.15 -24.68 -10.55
CA VAL A 4 0.72 -24.34 -9.19
C VAL A 4 1.18 -22.91 -8.95
N HIS A 5 0.39 -21.93 -9.38
CA HIS A 5 0.54 -20.57 -8.88
C HIS A 5 0.03 -20.56 -7.44
N ASN A 6 0.91 -20.92 -6.50
CA ASN A 6 0.74 -20.48 -5.12
C ASN A 6 1.05 -18.96 -5.14
N THR A 7 0.08 -18.16 -5.59
CA THR A 7 0.15 -16.71 -5.48
C THR A 7 0.07 -16.37 -3.99
N CYS A 8 1.23 -16.28 -3.34
CA CYS A 8 1.33 -15.69 -2.01
C CYS A 8 0.93 -14.23 -2.13
N LEU A 9 -0.33 -13.94 -1.78
CA LEU A 9 -0.82 -12.57 -1.73
C LEU A 9 0.07 -11.73 -0.78
N PRO A 10 0.36 -10.46 -1.12
CA PRO A 10 1.10 -9.58 -0.24
C PRO A 10 0.41 -9.47 1.12
N LYS A 11 1.20 -9.39 2.18
CA LYS A 11 0.68 -9.07 3.50
C LYS A 11 0.46 -7.55 3.57
N ILE A 12 -0.78 -7.15 3.88
CA ILE A 12 -1.11 -5.75 4.16
C ILE A 12 -0.56 -5.40 5.54
N SER A 13 0.12 -4.26 5.65
CA SER A 13 0.64 -3.80 6.94
C SER A 13 -0.48 -3.47 7.92
N VAL A 14 -0.25 -3.75 9.20
CA VAL A 14 -1.19 -3.37 10.27
C VAL A 14 -1.23 -1.84 10.34
N VAL A 15 -2.42 -1.27 10.49
CA VAL A 15 -2.59 0.19 10.61
C VAL A 15 -2.02 0.67 11.95
N ALA A 16 -0.95 1.46 11.89
CA ALA A 16 -0.29 2.09 13.04
C ALA A 16 0.47 3.36 12.60
N ASP A 17 1.27 3.94 13.50
CA ASP A 17 2.07 5.16 13.26
C ASP A 17 3.02 5.05 12.05
N ASP A 18 3.43 3.84 11.66
CA ASP A 18 4.26 3.61 10.49
C ASP A 18 3.52 3.97 9.18
N TRP A 19 2.20 3.89 9.14
CA TRP A 19 1.40 4.40 8.01
C TRP A 19 1.47 5.93 7.91
N ILE A 20 1.66 6.66 9.01
CA ILE A 20 1.84 8.12 8.98
C ILE A 20 3.16 8.47 8.26
N THR A 21 4.22 7.71 8.52
CA THR A 21 5.52 7.99 7.91
C THR A 21 5.64 7.42 6.50
N LYS A 22 5.19 6.17 6.28
CA LYS A 22 5.37 5.40 5.04
C LYS A 22 4.18 5.44 4.08
N GLY A 23 3.00 5.88 4.53
CA GLY A 23 1.75 5.75 3.77
C GLY A 23 1.26 4.30 3.73
N ALA A 24 0.29 4.03 2.85
CA ALA A 24 -0.17 2.67 2.60
C ALA A 24 0.97 1.81 2.06
N HIS A 25 1.18 0.65 2.65
CA HIS A 25 2.27 -0.23 2.26
C HIS A 25 1.96 -1.71 2.53
N ILE A 26 2.68 -2.57 1.82
CA ILE A 26 2.48 -4.02 1.78
C ILE A 26 3.82 -4.75 1.78
N HIS A 27 3.83 -5.99 2.26
CA HIS A 27 5.01 -6.85 2.34
C HIS A 27 4.92 -8.03 1.38
N ILE A 28 5.97 -8.22 0.58
CA ILE A 28 6.17 -9.36 -0.31
C ILE A 28 7.50 -10.01 0.10
N GLY A 29 7.43 -11.08 0.89
CA GLY A 29 8.61 -11.69 1.49
C GLY A 29 9.35 -10.70 2.38
N LYS A 30 10.59 -10.35 2.02
CA LYS A 30 11.42 -9.35 2.71
C LYS A 30 11.30 -7.94 2.13
N THR A 31 10.58 -7.78 1.03
CA THR A 31 10.44 -6.49 0.32
C THR A 31 9.18 -5.77 0.79
N GLU A 32 9.33 -4.49 1.12
CA GLU A 32 8.21 -3.63 1.50
C GLU A 32 7.98 -2.56 0.43
N LEU A 33 6.75 -2.48 -0.05
CA LEU A 33 6.33 -1.54 -1.08
C LEU A 33 5.33 -0.55 -0.51
N ALA A 34 5.59 0.74 -0.72
CA ALA A 34 4.59 1.77 -0.54
C ALA A 34 3.68 1.80 -1.77
N VAL A 35 2.37 1.85 -1.55
CA VAL A 35 1.33 1.94 -2.58
C VAL A 35 0.79 3.35 -2.58
N ARG A 36 0.89 4.04 -3.72
CA ARG A 36 0.62 5.47 -3.84
C ARG A 36 -0.36 5.77 -4.97
N PRO A 37 -1.16 6.84 -4.86
CA PRO A 37 -1.91 7.34 -6.00
C PRO A 37 -0.93 7.87 -7.06
N GLY A 38 -1.14 7.49 -8.31
CA GLY A 38 -0.52 8.05 -9.51
C GLY A 38 -1.38 9.12 -10.15
N GLN A 39 -0.95 9.58 -11.33
CA GLN A 39 -1.78 10.47 -12.16
C GLN A 39 -3.01 9.71 -12.68
N ASN A 40 -4.10 10.42 -12.93
CA ASN A 40 -5.33 9.87 -13.52
C ASN A 40 -5.95 8.67 -12.75
N GLY A 41 -5.65 8.54 -11.46
CA GLY A 41 -6.13 7.44 -10.62
C GLY A 41 -5.43 6.11 -10.90
N GLU A 42 -4.22 6.13 -11.45
CA GLU A 42 -3.33 4.97 -11.47
C GLU A 42 -2.79 4.67 -10.06
N ILE A 43 -2.22 3.47 -9.90
CA ILE A 43 -1.52 3.05 -8.68
C ILE A 43 -0.04 2.94 -8.99
N VAL A 44 0.79 3.59 -8.18
CA VAL A 44 2.25 3.58 -8.29
C VAL A 44 2.85 2.92 -7.06
N PHE A 45 3.87 2.09 -7.28
CA PHE A 45 4.63 1.45 -6.20
C PHE A 45 5.96 2.16 -5.99
N LYS A 46 6.39 2.27 -4.74
CA LYS A 46 7.70 2.79 -4.36
C LYS A 46 8.37 1.90 -3.32
N LYS A 47 9.70 1.87 -3.30
CA LYS A 47 10.46 1.22 -2.24
C LYS A 47 10.21 1.96 -0.92
N VAL A 48 9.91 1.24 0.17
CA VAL A 48 9.93 1.84 1.51
C VAL A 48 11.36 2.04 1.99
N PHE A 49 12.22 1.04 1.77
CA PHE A 49 13.61 1.07 2.17
C PHE A 49 14.52 1.31 0.97
N SER A 50 15.46 2.25 1.10
CA SER A 50 16.47 2.55 0.07
C SER A 50 17.40 1.37 -0.21
N SER A 51 17.57 0.46 0.76
CA SER A 51 18.38 -0.76 0.64
C SER A 51 17.75 -1.84 -0.24
N THR A 52 16.47 -1.73 -0.61
CA THR A 52 15.81 -2.70 -1.49
C THR A 52 16.42 -2.63 -2.88
N SER A 53 16.89 -3.78 -3.40
CA SER A 53 17.46 -3.87 -4.74
C SER A 53 16.41 -3.59 -5.83
N ASP A 54 16.84 -3.15 -7.01
CA ASP A 54 15.91 -2.92 -8.14
C ASP A 54 15.26 -4.22 -8.64
N ALA A 55 15.98 -5.34 -8.57
CA ALA A 55 15.47 -6.65 -8.93
C ALA A 55 14.33 -7.09 -7.98
N ASP A 56 14.58 -7.01 -6.67
CA ASP A 56 13.57 -7.38 -5.66
C ASP A 56 12.36 -6.45 -5.71
N PHE A 57 12.59 -5.15 -5.95
CA PHE A 57 11.53 -4.17 -6.13
C PHE A 57 10.66 -4.52 -7.34
N LYS A 58 11.27 -4.80 -8.51
CA LYS A 58 10.54 -5.16 -9.72
C LYS A 58 9.70 -6.42 -9.52
N SER A 59 10.28 -7.48 -8.96
CA SER A 59 9.54 -8.72 -8.70
C SER A 59 8.40 -8.52 -7.69
N ALA A 60 8.61 -7.71 -6.65
CA ALA A 60 7.55 -7.40 -5.69
C ALA A 60 6.40 -6.59 -6.33
N VAL A 61 6.71 -5.67 -7.25
CA VAL A 61 5.71 -4.89 -7.98
C VAL A 61 4.83 -5.79 -8.85
N GLU A 62 5.42 -6.77 -9.55
CA GLU A 62 4.66 -7.73 -10.36
C GLU A 62 3.66 -8.52 -9.51
N VAL A 63 4.08 -8.98 -8.32
CA VAL A 63 3.18 -9.67 -7.36
C VAL A 63 2.09 -8.74 -6.84
N ALA A 64 2.43 -7.49 -6.51
CA ALA A 64 1.47 -6.51 -6.02
C ALA A 64 0.41 -6.16 -7.08
N GLN A 65 0.81 -6.02 -8.35
CA GLN A 65 -0.10 -5.80 -9.47
C GLN A 65 -1.08 -6.97 -9.65
N GLN A 66 -0.60 -8.21 -9.53
CA GLN A 66 -1.47 -9.40 -9.57
C GLN A 66 -2.44 -9.43 -8.39
N ALA A 67 -1.98 -9.06 -7.18
CA ALA A 67 -2.83 -9.01 -6.00
C ALA A 67 -3.96 -7.98 -6.13
N LEU A 68 -3.72 -6.83 -6.78
CA LEU A 68 -4.76 -5.84 -7.07
C LEU A 68 -5.86 -6.38 -8.00
N GLN A 69 -5.59 -7.41 -8.80
CA GLN A 69 -6.62 -8.08 -9.62
C GLN A 69 -7.47 -9.06 -8.81
N ASN A 70 -7.02 -9.46 -7.61
CA ASN A 70 -7.79 -10.30 -6.70
C ASN A 70 -8.77 -9.43 -5.90
N LYS A 71 -10.07 -9.58 -6.16
CA LYS A 71 -11.13 -8.76 -5.54
C LYS A 71 -11.13 -8.83 -4.01
N ASP A 72 -10.95 -10.02 -3.44
CA ASP A 72 -10.98 -10.19 -1.98
C ASP A 72 -9.79 -9.50 -1.32
N TRP A 73 -8.60 -9.62 -1.91
CA TRP A 73 -7.42 -8.93 -1.43
C TRP A 73 -7.54 -7.41 -1.61
N ARG A 74 -8.02 -6.96 -2.78
CA ARG A 74 -8.25 -5.53 -3.06
C ARG A 74 -9.24 -4.92 -2.06
N ASN A 75 -10.34 -5.60 -1.76
CA ASN A 75 -11.32 -5.15 -0.78
C ASN A 75 -10.74 -5.07 0.64
N LYS A 76 -9.94 -6.07 1.05
CA LYS A 76 -9.20 -6.02 2.33
C LYS A 76 -8.24 -4.84 2.37
N PHE A 77 -7.55 -4.57 1.26
CA PHE A 77 -6.62 -3.45 1.18
C PHE A 77 -7.34 -2.09 1.23
N ILE A 78 -8.46 -1.94 0.51
CA ILE A 78 -9.34 -0.75 0.60
C ILE A 78 -9.79 -0.51 2.04
N HIS A 79 -10.20 -1.58 2.75
CA HIS A 79 -10.59 -1.49 4.15
C HIS A 79 -9.44 -0.95 5.01
N SER A 80 -8.25 -1.54 4.93
CA SER A 80 -7.08 -1.06 5.69
C SER A 80 -6.68 0.37 5.34
N VAL A 81 -6.76 0.78 4.07
CA VAL A 81 -6.51 2.17 3.66
C VAL A 81 -7.56 3.13 4.23
N THR A 82 -8.82 2.69 4.31
CA THR A 82 -9.91 3.47 4.92
C THR A 82 -9.72 3.64 6.42
N GLU A 83 -9.33 2.57 7.11
CA GLU A 83 -8.99 2.61 8.54
C GLU A 83 -7.80 3.52 8.80
N ALA A 84 -6.73 3.41 8.01
CA ALA A 84 -5.55 4.26 8.12
C ALA A 84 -5.87 5.74 7.89
N ARG A 85 -6.68 6.06 6.87
CA ARG A 85 -7.16 7.44 6.65
C ARG A 85 -7.89 7.97 7.88
N SER A 86 -8.79 7.16 8.44
CA SER A 86 -9.55 7.53 9.64
C SER A 86 -8.64 7.73 10.85
N TYR A 87 -7.72 6.79 11.09
CA TYR A 87 -6.70 6.87 12.14
C TYR A 87 -5.90 8.18 12.07
N MET A 88 -5.46 8.56 10.86
CA MET A 88 -4.69 9.78 10.62
C MET A 88 -5.47 11.07 10.85
N HIS A 89 -6.79 11.08 10.64
CA HIS A 89 -7.63 12.24 10.94
C HIS A 89 -7.66 12.57 12.45
N TYR A 90 -7.50 11.56 13.30
CA TYR A 90 -7.48 11.71 14.75
C TYR A 90 -6.07 11.82 15.34
N ALA A 91 -5.02 11.75 14.52
CA ALA A 91 -3.65 11.85 15.00
C ALA A 91 -3.35 13.25 15.56
N GLN A 92 -2.85 13.29 16.79
CA GLN A 92 -2.47 14.52 17.50
C GLN A 92 -0.96 14.54 17.81
N GLY A 93 -0.44 15.71 18.16
CA GLY A 93 0.97 15.87 18.54
C GLY A 93 1.92 16.05 17.35
N LYS A 94 3.18 15.62 17.52
CA LYS A 94 4.33 15.95 16.64
C LYS A 94 4.14 15.56 15.16
N HIS A 95 3.24 14.64 14.86
CA HIS A 95 3.01 14.13 13.50
C HIS A 95 1.66 14.54 12.90
N SER A 96 0.90 15.43 13.54
CA SER A 96 -0.46 15.79 13.10
C SER A 96 -0.52 16.36 11.67
N ASP A 97 0.42 17.24 11.30
CA ASP A 97 0.45 17.81 9.95
C ASP A 97 0.83 16.78 8.88
N LEU A 98 1.78 15.88 9.20
CA LEU A 98 2.13 14.76 8.33
C LEU A 98 0.95 13.81 8.17
N ALA A 99 0.25 13.50 9.26
CA ALA A 99 -0.93 12.64 9.25
C ALA A 99 -2.06 13.23 8.39
N LYS A 100 -2.33 14.53 8.49
CA LYS A 100 -3.30 15.22 7.61
C LYS A 100 -2.92 15.10 6.12
N GLY A 101 -1.65 15.35 5.79
CA GLY A 101 -1.14 15.20 4.42
C GLY A 101 -1.28 13.77 3.91
N ARG A 102 -1.01 12.78 4.77
CA ARG A 102 -1.21 11.36 4.43
C ARG A 102 -2.67 10.99 4.28
N ALA A 103 -3.56 11.47 5.15
CA ALA A 103 -4.99 11.21 5.02
C ALA A 103 -5.52 11.70 3.66
N ALA A 104 -5.06 12.87 3.19
CA ALA A 104 -5.38 13.37 1.85
C ALA A 104 -4.81 12.46 0.74
N GLU A 105 -3.55 12.03 0.84
CA GLU A 105 -2.95 11.07 -0.10
C GLU A 105 -3.71 9.73 -0.15
N LEU A 106 -4.11 9.19 1.01
CA LEU A 106 -4.89 7.96 1.09
C LEU A 106 -6.28 8.11 0.46
N ASN A 107 -6.88 9.31 0.51
CA ASN A 107 -8.13 9.57 -0.17
C ASN A 107 -8.00 9.44 -1.69
N PHE A 108 -6.92 9.95 -2.29
CA PHE A 108 -6.63 9.74 -3.71
C PHE A 108 -6.34 8.28 -4.03
N LEU A 109 -5.68 7.55 -3.13
CA LEU A 109 -5.43 6.13 -3.30
C LEU A 109 -6.72 5.31 -3.29
N LEU A 110 -7.68 5.63 -2.41
CA LEU A 110 -8.99 4.96 -2.39
C LEU A 110 -9.71 5.13 -3.72
N ASN A 111 -9.74 6.36 -4.26
CA ASN A 111 -10.33 6.62 -5.58
C ASN A 111 -9.65 5.79 -6.70
N ALA A 112 -8.34 5.55 -6.61
CA ALA A 112 -7.63 4.69 -7.56
C ALA A 112 -7.96 3.20 -7.34
N LEU A 113 -8.12 2.78 -6.09
CA LEU A 113 -8.47 1.41 -5.71
C LEU A 113 -9.93 1.04 -5.95
N GLU A 114 -10.84 1.99 -6.15
CA GLU A 114 -12.26 1.69 -6.39
C GLU A 114 -12.66 1.65 -7.87
N LYS A 115 -11.74 2.00 -8.79
CA LYS A 115 -11.94 1.89 -10.24
C LYS A 115 -11.96 0.45 -10.75
#